data_AF-A0A150NM28-F1
#
_entry.id   AF-A0A150NM28-F1
#
_cell.length_a   1.000
_cell.length_b   1.000
_cell.length_c   1.000
_cell.angle_alpha   90.00
_cell.angle_beta   90.00
_cell.angle_gamma   90.00
#
_symmetry.space_group_name_H-M   'P 1'
#
loop_
_entity.id
_entity.type
_entity.pdbx_description
1 polymer ?
#
loop_
_entity_poly.entity_id
_entity_poly.type
_entity_poly.pdbx_seq_one_letter_code
_entity_poly.pdbx_strand_id
1 'polypeptide(L)'
;MENFLCHYIVPLWFFADTLFFDKQGQYKIWDPVVWTILPLLYMIFALFNGLVLKLDVPNSKVSPFPYFFLNVNKGWDVVFKWCLIIFVAYMVAGFIFYFIKQIKRKSS
;
A
#
# COMPACT_ATOMS: atom_id res chain seq x y z
N MET A 1 17.09 11.37 -11.01
CA MET A 1 17.43 11.51 -9.57
C MET A 1 16.12 11.39 -8.82
N GLU A 2 15.93 10.32 -8.03
CA GLU A 2 14.71 10.18 -7.24
C GLU A 2 14.70 11.20 -6.11
N ASN A 3 13.53 11.75 -5.79
CA ASN A 3 13.39 12.72 -4.71
C ASN A 3 13.57 11.98 -3.37
N PHE A 4 14.76 12.09 -2.78
CA PHE A 4 15.14 11.43 -1.54
C PHE A 4 14.15 11.72 -0.40
N LEU A 5 13.63 12.95 -0.32
CA LEU A 5 12.67 13.31 0.72
C LEU A 5 11.37 12.50 0.58
N CYS A 6 10.79 12.44 -0.61
CA CYS A 6 9.53 11.72 -0.83
C CYS A 6 9.65 10.20 -0.71
N HIS A 7 10.81 9.62 -1.05
CA HIS A 7 10.97 8.17 -1.10
C HIS A 7 11.50 7.57 0.21
N TYR A 8 12.14 8.37 1.07
CA TYR A 8 12.75 7.88 2.31
C TYR A 8 12.30 8.65 3.54
N ILE A 9 12.53 9.97 3.57
CA ILE A 9 12.30 10.77 4.78
C ILE A 9 10.81 10.84 5.12
N VAL A 10 9.96 11.15 4.15
CA VAL A 10 8.51 11.28 4.37
C VAL A 10 7.87 9.97 4.84
N PRO A 11 8.12 8.80 4.21
CA PRO A 11 7.57 7.54 4.70
C PRO A 11 8.06 7.16 6.12
N LEU A 12 9.35 7.34 6.41
CA LEU A 12 9.89 7.04 7.74
C LEU A 12 9.30 7.96 8.81
N TRP A 13 9.14 9.25 8.49
CA TRP A 13 8.55 10.21 9.41
C TRP A 13 7.06 9.98 9.62
N PHE A 14 6.32 9.56 8.59
CA PHE A 14 4.94 9.10 8.72
C PHE A 14 4.82 7.97 9.74
N PHE A 15 5.71 6.96 9.68
CA PHE A 15 5.71 5.89 10.67
C PHE A 15 6.06 6.38 12.08
N ALA A 16 7.04 7.27 12.22
CA ALA A 16 7.40 7.85 13.51
C ALA A 16 6.23 8.66 14.10
N ASP A 17 5.61 9.51 13.30
CA ASP A 17 4.45 10.32 13.67
C ASP A 17 3.29 9.45 14.15
N THR A 18 2.95 8.47 13.32
CA THR A 18 1.95 7.44 13.64
C THR A 18 2.31 6.70 14.91
N LEU A 19 3.55 6.31 15.18
CA LEU A 19 3.85 5.52 16.40
C LEU A 19 3.86 6.37 17.67
N PHE A 20 4.44 7.57 17.62
CA PHE A 20 4.74 8.36 18.81
C PHE A 20 3.66 9.39 19.16
N PHE A 21 3.04 10.02 18.15
CA PHE A 21 2.19 11.20 18.35
C PHE A 21 0.69 10.91 18.18
N ASP A 22 0.31 9.94 17.33
CA ASP A 22 -1.10 9.56 17.20
C ASP A 22 -1.70 9.07 18.53
N LYS A 23 -2.95 9.47 18.78
CA LYS A 23 -3.68 9.14 20.00
C LYS A 23 -3.89 7.63 20.12
N GLN A 24 -3.56 7.08 21.29
CA GLN A 24 -3.81 5.68 21.61
C GLN A 24 -5.33 5.40 21.64
N GLY A 25 -5.73 4.25 21.11
CA GLY A 25 -7.13 3.81 21.02
C GLY A 25 -7.95 4.51 19.93
N GLN A 26 -7.36 5.37 19.10
CA GLN A 26 -8.08 6.05 18.01
C GLN A 26 -8.49 5.09 16.88
N TYR A 27 -7.65 4.10 16.59
CA TYR A 27 -7.87 3.20 15.46
C TYR A 27 -8.96 2.19 15.79
N LYS A 28 -9.89 1.99 14.87
CA LYS A 28 -10.94 0.97 14.90
C LYS A 28 -10.42 -0.31 14.24
N ILE A 29 -10.99 -1.44 14.64
CA ILE A 29 -10.61 -2.75 14.09
C ILE A 29 -10.86 -2.87 12.58
N TRP A 30 -11.77 -2.05 12.03
CA TRP A 30 -12.08 -2.00 10.60
C TRP A 30 -11.16 -1.05 9.82
N ASP A 31 -10.41 -0.17 10.47
CA ASP A 31 -9.56 0.82 9.79
C ASP A 31 -8.52 0.14 8.88
N PRO A 32 -7.80 -0.93 9.30
CA PRO A 32 -6.88 -1.65 8.42
C PRO A 32 -7.53 -2.15 7.13
N VAL A 33 -8.79 -2.59 7.19
CA VAL A 33 -9.56 -3.04 6.01
C VAL A 33 -9.88 -1.84 5.11
N VAL A 34 -10.37 -0.75 5.70
CA VAL A 34 -10.73 0.49 4.98
C VAL A 34 -9.51 1.08 4.27
N TRP A 35 -8.32 1.02 4.86
CA TRP A 35 -7.09 1.50 4.25
C TRP A 35 -6.70 0.75 2.98
N THR A 36 -7.20 -0.49 2.80
CA THR A 36 -6.96 -1.27 1.57
C THR A 36 -7.80 -0.82 0.38
N ILE A 37 -8.86 -0.02 0.60
CA ILE A 37 -9.73 0.44 -0.48
C ILE A 37 -8.94 1.24 -1.52
N LEU A 38 -8.06 2.14 -1.08
CA LEU A 38 -7.26 2.96 -1.98
C LEU A 38 -6.33 2.13 -2.89
N PRO A 39 -5.48 1.22 -2.38
CA PRO A 39 -4.65 0.39 -3.24
C PRO A 39 -5.48 -0.56 -4.13
N LEU A 40 -6.64 -1.04 -3.69
CA LEU A 40 -7.54 -1.85 -4.53
C LEU A 40 -8.14 -1.04 -5.69
N LEU A 41 -8.63 0.17 -5.42
CA LEU A 41 -9.12 1.08 -6.47
C LEU A 41 -8.02 1.40 -7.48
N TYR A 42 -6.82 1.69 -6.99
CA TYR A 42 -5.67 1.95 -7.86
C TYR A 42 -5.26 0.71 -8.67
N MET A 43 -5.33 -0.49 -8.11
CA MET A 43 -5.10 -1.73 -8.85
C MET A 43 -6.09 -1.88 -10.01
N ILE A 44 -7.39 -1.61 -9.78
CA ILE A 44 -8.43 -1.64 -10.82
C ILE A 44 -8.09 -0.64 -11.93
N PHE A 45 -7.74 0.59 -11.55
CA PHE A 45 -7.33 1.62 -12.51
C PHE A 45 -6.09 1.22 -13.32
N ALA A 46 -5.08 0.64 -12.66
CA ALA A 46 -3.83 0.21 -13.31
C ALA A 46 -4.06 -0.96 -14.28
N LEU A 47 -4.92 -1.92 -13.93
CA LEU A 47 -5.33 -3.00 -14.83
C LEU A 47 -6.15 -2.46 -16.01
N PHE A 48 -7.06 -1.51 -15.75
CA PHE A 48 -7.82 -0.84 -16.81
C PHE A 48 -6.89 -0.09 -17.79
N ASN A 49 -5.88 0.62 -17.28
CA ASN A 49 -4.87 1.22 -18.14
C ASN A 49 -4.13 0.16 -18.97
N GLY A 50 -3.63 -0.90 -18.33
CA GLY A 50 -2.83 -1.90 -19.01
C GLY A 50 -3.58 -2.74 -20.05
N LEU A 51 -4.89 -2.96 -19.84
CA LEU A 51 -5.73 -3.79 -20.71
C LEU A 51 -6.50 -2.99 -21.77
N VAL A 52 -6.98 -1.78 -21.42
CA VAL A 52 -7.91 -0.99 -22.25
C VAL A 52 -7.25 0.25 -22.83
N LEU A 53 -6.83 1.19 -21.98
CA LEU A 53 -6.34 2.49 -22.45
C LEU A 53 -4.96 2.40 -23.12
N LYS A 54 -4.11 1.49 -22.63
CA LYS A 54 -2.73 1.27 -23.03
C LYS A 54 -1.88 2.55 -23.04
N LEU A 55 -2.15 3.46 -22.09
CA LEU A 55 -1.34 4.68 -21.96
C LEU A 55 0.06 4.31 -21.46
N ASP A 56 1.05 4.96 -22.04
CA ASP A 56 2.43 4.76 -21.62
C ASP A 56 2.67 5.28 -20.21
N VAL A 57 3.33 4.44 -19.40
CA VAL A 57 3.72 4.80 -18.03
C VAL A 57 5.17 5.26 -18.05
N PRO A 58 5.45 6.57 -17.81
CA PRO A 58 6.82 7.08 -17.82
C PRO A 58 7.74 6.31 -16.89
N ASN A 59 8.93 5.96 -17.36
CA ASN A 59 9.95 5.21 -16.62
C ASN A 59 9.56 3.76 -16.22
N SER A 60 8.42 3.23 -16.68
CA SER A 60 8.07 1.83 -16.47
C SER A 60 8.73 0.90 -17.49
N LYS A 61 9.39 -0.15 -17.02
CA LYS A 61 9.94 -1.23 -17.88
C LYS A 61 8.87 -2.19 -18.41
N VAL A 62 7.64 -2.05 -17.93
CA VAL A 62 6.52 -2.97 -18.23
C VAL A 62 5.27 -2.22 -18.69
N SER A 63 5.45 -1.00 -19.22
CA SER A 63 4.39 -0.22 -19.88
C SER A 63 3.59 -1.11 -20.85
N PRO A 64 2.24 -1.01 -20.89
CA PRO A 64 1.37 -0.02 -20.25
C PRO A 64 1.02 -0.32 -18.78
N PHE A 65 1.57 -1.39 -18.20
CA PHE A 65 1.38 -1.66 -16.77
C PHE A 65 2.38 -0.84 -15.93
N PRO A 66 1.94 -0.28 -14.79
CA PRO A 66 2.83 0.48 -13.92
C PRO A 66 3.75 -0.42 -13.09
N TYR A 67 3.36 -1.68 -12.84
CA TYR A 67 4.14 -2.63 -12.05
C TYR A 67 4.19 -4.01 -12.67
N PHE A 68 5.28 -4.73 -12.42
CA PHE A 68 5.47 -6.08 -12.96
C PHE A 68 4.43 -7.08 -12.44
N PHE A 69 3.93 -6.88 -11.21
CA PHE A 69 2.94 -7.74 -10.58
C PHE A 69 1.52 -7.53 -11.11
N LEU A 70 1.28 -6.48 -11.89
CA LEU A 70 0.01 -6.27 -12.61
C LEU A 70 0.10 -6.63 -14.08
N ASN A 71 1.29 -6.99 -14.56
CA ASN A 71 1.52 -7.28 -15.97
C ASN A 71 0.91 -8.63 -16.35
N VAL A 72 -0.30 -8.60 -16.92
CA VAL A 72 -1.06 -9.77 -17.34
C VAL A 72 -0.34 -10.58 -18.43
N ASN A 73 0.57 -9.98 -19.20
CA ASN A 73 1.36 -10.70 -20.20
C ASN A 73 2.31 -11.73 -19.57
N LYS A 74 2.57 -11.64 -18.26
CA LYS A 74 3.32 -12.64 -17.49
C LYS A 74 2.45 -13.80 -16.98
N GLY A 75 1.14 -13.76 -17.23
CA GLY A 75 0.16 -14.72 -16.74
C GLY A 75 -0.68 -14.16 -15.59
N TRP A 76 -1.96 -14.53 -15.58
CA TRP A 76 -2.89 -14.14 -14.50
C TRP A 76 -2.52 -14.78 -13.16
N ASP A 77 -1.93 -15.98 -13.17
CA ASP A 77 -1.41 -16.66 -11.99
C ASP A 77 -0.36 -15.82 -11.26
N VAL A 78 0.54 -15.16 -12.00
CA VAL A 78 1.55 -14.25 -11.46
C VAL A 78 0.87 -13.04 -10.83
N VAL A 79 -0.11 -12.43 -11.51
CA VAL A 79 -0.83 -11.27 -11.01
C VAL A 79 -1.58 -11.58 -9.71
N PHE A 80 -2.38 -12.65 -9.70
CA PHE A 80 -3.13 -13.06 -8.51
C PHE A 80 -2.21 -13.38 -7.34
N LYS A 81 -1.13 -14.13 -7.59
CA LYS A 81 -0.15 -14.48 -6.53
C LYS A 81 0.43 -13.25 -5.86
N TRP A 82 0.94 -12.29 -6.64
CA TRP A 82 1.59 -11.11 -6.07
C TRP A 82 0.60 -10.14 -5.46
N CYS A 83 -0.56 -9.90 -6.08
CA CYS A 83 -1.61 -9.06 -5.49
C CYS A 83 -2.08 -9.63 -4.15
N LEU A 84 -2.25 -10.96 -4.04
CA LEU A 84 -2.62 -11.60 -2.78
C LEU A 84 -1.54 -11.44 -1.70
N ILE A 85 -0.27 -11.65 -2.05
CA ILE A 85 0.86 -11.47 -1.12
C ILE A 85 0.90 -10.05 -0.59
N ILE A 86 0.81 -9.04 -1.47
CA ILE A 86 0.85 -7.62 -1.10
C ILE A 86 -0.36 -7.26 -0.24
N PHE A 87 -1.56 -7.73 -0.63
CA PHE A 87 -2.79 -7.50 0.13
C PHE A 87 -2.70 -8.04 1.55
N VAL A 88 -2.25 -9.30 1.70
CA VAL A 88 -2.05 -9.92 3.02
C VAL A 88 -0.99 -9.18 3.82
N ALA A 89 0.15 -8.82 3.21
CA ALA A 89 1.20 -8.08 3.89
C ALA A 89 0.71 -6.72 4.40
N TYR A 90 -0.07 -6.01 3.59
CA TYR A 90 -0.64 -4.71 3.96
C TYR A 90 -1.67 -4.83 5.07
N MET A 91 -2.54 -5.85 5.01
CA MET A 91 -3.50 -6.16 6.06
C MET A 91 -2.80 -6.50 7.39
N VAL A 92 -1.78 -7.35 7.36
CA VAL A 92 -0.98 -7.71 8.54
C VAL A 92 -0.33 -6.46 9.13
N ALA A 93 0.31 -5.63 8.32
CA ALA A 93 0.92 -4.37 8.78
C ALA A 93 -0.13 -3.42 9.40
N GLY A 94 -1.29 -3.28 8.78
CA GLY A 94 -2.38 -2.45 9.29
C GLY A 94 -2.90 -2.94 10.65
N PHE A 95 -3.09 -4.25 10.81
CA PHE A 95 -3.49 -4.82 12.10
C PHE A 95 -2.39 -4.70 13.17
N ILE A 96 -1.11 -4.84 12.80
CA ILE A 96 0.00 -4.56 13.73
C ILE A 96 -0.10 -3.12 14.24
N PHE A 97 -0.33 -2.13 13.37
CA PHE A 97 -0.53 -0.75 13.81
C PHE A 97 -1.73 -0.59 14.73
N TYR A 98 -2.87 -1.19 14.38
CA TYR A 98 -4.05 -1.21 15.23
C TYR A 98 -3.72 -1.76 16.64
N PHE A 99 -3.05 -2.92 16.74
CA PHE A 99 -2.71 -3.52 18.03
C PHE A 99 -1.74 -2.67 18.84
N ILE A 100 -0.68 -2.12 18.20
CA ILE A 100 0.24 -1.20 18.87
C ILE A 100 -0.54 -0.02 19.46
N LYS A 101 -1.54 0.48 18.73
CA LYS A 101 -2.37 1.60 19.18
C LYS A 101 -3.38 1.27 20.26
N GLN A 102 -3.68 0.00 20.51
CA GLN A 102 -4.52 -0.39 21.65
C GLN A 102 -3.72 -0.48 22.97
N ILE A 103 -2.39 -0.46 22.93
CA ILE A 103 -1.55 -0.53 24.12
C ILE A 103 -1.68 0.79 24.90
N LYS A 104 -2.33 0.75 26.06
CA LYS A 104 -2.41 1.90 26.97
C LYS A 104 -0.99 2.28 27.43
N ARG A 105 -0.51 3.45 27.01
CA ARG A 105 0.66 4.06 27.63
C ARG A 105 0.26 4.48 29.04
N LYS A 106 0.99 4.04 30.08
CA LYS A 106 0.86 4.62 31.42
C LYS A 106 1.13 6.12 31.28
N SER A 107 0.13 6.95 31.59
CA SER A 107 0.41 8.36 31.87
C SER A 107 1.24 8.37 33.14
N SER A 108 2.47 8.88 33.04
CA SER A 108 3.21 9.29 34.23
C SER A 108 2.61 10.56 34.82
#